data_AF-A0A2D4MUK4-F1
#
_entry.id   AF-A0A2D4MUK4-F1
#
_cell.length_a   1.000
_cell.length_b   1.000
_cell.length_c   1.000
_cell.angle_alpha   90.00
_cell.angle_beta   90.00
_cell.angle_gamma   90.00
#
_symmetry.space_group_name_H-M   'P 1'
#
loop_
_entity.id
_entity.type
_entity.pdbx_description
1 polymer ?
#
loop_
_entity_poly.entity_id
_entity_poly.type
_entity_poly.pdbx_seq_one_letter_code
_entity_poly.pdbx_strand_id
1 'polypeptide(L)'
;SDHANVSPQSPVSSEDYDRADASPDGPFGLKPRSAFGRSRQDYSTVDPGFTMRRKMEHLREEREQIKQLRSPKLSMAKCRRNVENFLDACKKLGVAQERLCLPHHILEERGLVKVGLTVQALLEIPSSKASQLSCL
;
A
#
# COMPACT_ATOMS: atom_id res chain seq x y z
N SER A 1 19.44 48.70 -19.69
CA SER A 1 20.68 48.83 -18.91
C SER A 1 20.99 47.50 -18.29
N ASP A 2 21.76 46.71 -19.01
CA ASP A 2 22.43 45.51 -18.54
C ASP A 2 23.26 45.80 -17.29
N HIS A 3 23.29 44.86 -16.34
CA HIS A 3 24.56 44.59 -15.68
C HIS A 3 24.67 43.11 -15.30
N ALA A 4 25.70 42.51 -15.87
CA ALA A 4 26.03 41.10 -15.80
C ALA A 4 26.65 40.70 -14.46
N ASN A 5 26.45 39.41 -14.18
CA ASN A 5 27.24 38.49 -13.38
C ASN A 5 28.75 38.84 -13.32
N VAL A 6 29.30 38.93 -12.10
CA VAL A 6 30.74 38.71 -11.85
C VAL A 6 30.89 37.87 -10.58
N SER A 7 31.56 36.72 -10.74
CA SER A 7 31.90 35.70 -9.76
C SER A 7 32.59 36.24 -8.50
N PRO A 8 32.40 35.61 -7.32
CA PRO A 8 33.28 35.85 -6.19
C PRO A 8 34.68 35.25 -6.45
N GLN A 9 35.70 36.10 -6.41
CA GLN A 9 37.12 35.73 -6.49
C GLN A 9 37.51 34.87 -5.28
N SER A 10 38.17 33.75 -5.55
CA SER A 10 38.89 32.97 -4.54
C SER A 10 40.12 33.75 -4.06
N PRO A 11 40.33 33.94 -2.74
CA PRO A 11 41.64 34.35 -2.24
C PRO A 11 42.57 33.13 -2.22
N VAL A 12 43.69 33.26 -2.94
CA VAL A 12 44.86 32.38 -2.84
C VAL A 12 45.73 32.79 -1.64
N SER A 13 46.55 31.84 -1.17
CA SER A 13 47.72 31.90 -0.25
C SER A 13 47.51 31.17 1.09
N SER A 14 48.07 29.96 1.25
CA SER A 14 49.42 29.59 1.79
C SER A 14 49.31 29.37 3.31
N GLU A 15 49.75 28.28 3.96
CA GLU A 15 51.12 27.78 4.12
C GLU A 15 51.15 26.34 4.72
N ASP A 16 52.25 25.64 4.41
CA ASP A 16 53.01 24.58 5.10
C ASP A 16 52.37 23.57 6.07
N TYR A 17 52.37 22.28 5.67
CA TYR A 17 52.42 21.15 6.60
C TYR A 17 53.42 20.07 6.15
N ASP A 18 54.42 19.88 7.01
CA ASP A 18 55.35 18.76 7.22
C ASP A 18 55.86 17.91 6.04
N ARG A 19 57.18 18.03 5.87
CA ARG A 19 58.05 17.26 4.99
C ARG A 19 58.20 15.82 5.49
N ALA A 20 57.43 14.90 4.93
CA ALA A 20 57.64 13.47 5.11
C ALA A 20 58.91 13.03 4.36
N ASP A 21 60.04 12.96 5.07
CA ASP A 21 61.19 12.18 4.64
C ASP A 21 60.87 10.68 4.85
N ALA A 22 60.56 9.99 3.77
CA ALA A 22 60.47 8.54 3.74
C ALA A 22 60.92 8.04 2.36
N SER A 23 62.21 7.71 2.27
CA SER A 23 62.84 7.04 1.12
C SER A 23 61.98 5.90 0.59
N PRO A 24 61.68 5.85 -0.73
CA PRO A 24 60.80 4.84 -1.30
C PRO A 24 61.60 3.72 -1.98
N ASP A 25 62.39 2.94 -1.23
CA ASP A 25 63.13 1.81 -1.83
C ASP A 25 62.77 0.47 -1.17
N GLY A 26 61.67 -0.09 -1.65
CA GLY A 26 61.29 -1.50 -1.50
C GLY A 26 60.38 -1.89 -2.68
N PRO A 27 60.58 -3.04 -3.34
CA PRO A 27 60.04 -3.31 -4.68
C PRO A 27 58.51 -3.46 -4.76
N PHE A 28 57.81 -3.37 -3.63
CA PHE A 28 56.35 -3.37 -3.55
C PHE A 28 55.89 -2.37 -2.49
N GLY A 29 56.02 -1.07 -2.76
CA GLY A 29 55.72 0.06 -1.87
C GLY A 29 54.29 0.12 -1.30
N LEU A 30 53.91 -0.87 -0.49
CA LEU A 30 52.67 -0.94 0.26
C LEU A 30 52.99 -0.83 1.74
N LYS A 31 52.60 0.31 2.32
CA LYS A 31 52.57 0.48 3.77
C LYS A 31 51.56 -0.53 4.36
N PRO A 32 51.92 -1.36 5.35
CA PRO A 32 50.95 -2.21 6.04
C PRO A 32 49.86 -1.33 6.64
N ARG A 33 48.60 -1.53 6.22
CA ARG A 33 47.48 -0.88 6.90
C ARG A 33 47.34 -1.54 8.28
N SER A 34 47.56 -0.75 9.33
CA SER A 34 47.18 -1.14 10.69
C SER A 34 45.71 -1.55 10.71
N ALA A 35 45.43 -2.80 11.08
CA ALA A 35 44.09 -3.39 11.08
C ALA A 35 43.26 -3.01 12.33
N PHE A 36 43.81 -2.25 13.27
CA PHE A 36 43.17 -1.93 14.56
C PHE A 36 43.10 -0.43 14.85
N GLY A 37 42.89 0.39 13.80
CA GLY A 37 42.82 1.84 13.90
C GLY A 37 41.49 2.44 13.47
N ARG A 38 40.35 1.97 13.98
CA ARG A 38 39.08 2.72 13.90
C ARG A 38 38.35 2.68 15.25
N SER A 39 38.77 3.58 16.14
CA SER A 39 37.82 4.13 17.10
C SER A 39 36.87 5.06 16.35
N ARG A 40 35.58 4.73 16.40
CA ARG A 40 34.43 5.66 16.34
C ARG A 40 34.05 6.21 14.96
N GLN A 41 32.78 5.98 14.62
CA GLN A 41 31.98 6.50 13.48
C GLN A 41 31.94 5.67 12.19
N ASP A 42 31.36 4.47 12.26
CA ASP A 42 30.85 3.74 11.08
C ASP A 42 29.31 3.89 10.98
N TYR A 43 28.79 5.11 10.87
CA TYR A 43 27.38 5.33 10.48
C TYR A 43 27.24 5.69 8.99
N SER A 44 28.34 5.96 8.30
CA SER A 44 28.37 6.43 6.90
C SER A 44 28.71 5.35 5.86
N THR A 45 28.94 4.10 6.28
CA THR A 45 29.34 3.00 5.38
C THR A 45 28.16 2.13 4.92
N VAL A 46 26.95 2.38 5.43
CA VAL A 46 25.74 1.87 4.78
C VAL A 46 25.42 2.80 3.62
N ASP A 47 25.50 2.29 2.39
CA ASP A 47 25.07 3.02 1.21
C ASP A 47 23.66 3.61 1.50
N PRO A 48 23.50 4.94 1.54
CA PRO A 48 22.20 5.57 1.75
C PRO A 48 21.19 5.05 0.72
N GLY A 49 21.65 4.70 -0.49
CA GLY A 49 20.87 4.05 -1.52
C GLY A 49 20.32 2.69 -1.08
N PHE A 50 21.13 1.80 -0.53
CA PHE A 50 20.70 0.49 -0.05
C PHE A 50 19.68 0.56 1.10
N THR A 51 19.89 1.47 2.06
CA THR A 51 18.94 1.65 3.18
C THR A 51 17.63 2.28 2.71
N MET A 52 17.67 3.28 1.83
CA MET A 52 16.49 3.89 1.23
C MET A 52 15.75 2.91 0.31
N ARG A 53 16.48 2.14 -0.50
CA ARG A 53 15.93 1.10 -1.39
C ARG A 53 15.15 0.07 -0.59
N ARG A 54 15.74 -0.48 0.47
CA ARG A 54 15.07 -1.44 1.36
C ARG A 54 13.83 -0.83 2.04
N LYS A 55 13.92 0.42 2.50
CA LYS A 55 12.78 1.10 3.14
C LYS A 55 11.64 1.37 2.16
N MET A 56 11.95 1.81 0.94
CA MET A 56 10.96 2.04 -0.11
C MET A 56 10.33 0.74 -0.61
N GLU A 57 11.10 -0.34 -0.68
CA GLU A 57 10.62 -1.68 -1.03
C GLU A 57 9.63 -2.22 0.00
N HIS A 58 9.96 -2.09 1.29
CA HIS A 58 9.03 -2.45 2.37
C HIS A 58 7.73 -1.65 2.31
N LEU A 59 7.81 -0.33 2.10
CA LEU A 59 6.62 0.50 1.93
C LEU A 59 5.78 0.11 0.71
N ARG A 60 6.42 -0.34 -0.38
CA ARG A 60 5.72 -0.87 -1.56
C ARG A 60 5.01 -2.17 -1.23
N GLU A 61 5.66 -3.09 -0.52
CA GLU A 61 5.08 -4.36 -0.08
C GLU A 61 3.87 -4.14 0.85
N GLU A 62 3.97 -3.25 1.84
CA GLU A 62 2.85 -2.91 2.72
C GLU A 62 1.67 -2.34 1.93
N ARG A 63 1.94 -1.44 0.97
CA ARG A 63 0.89 -0.85 0.12
C ARG A 63 0.21 -1.89 -0.76
N GLU A 64 0.97 -2.83 -1.33
CA GLU A 64 0.40 -3.92 -2.13
C GLU A 64 -0.40 -4.90 -1.28
N GLN A 65 0.04 -5.21 -0.05
CA GLN A 65 -0.73 -6.02 0.90
C GLN A 65 -2.06 -5.35 1.25
N ILE A 66 -2.06 -4.05 1.56
CA ILE A 66 -3.28 -3.28 1.80
C ILE A 66 -4.21 -3.32 0.58
N LYS A 67 -3.66 -3.20 -0.63
CA LYS A 67 -4.44 -3.24 -1.88
C LYS A 67 -5.08 -4.61 -2.12
N GLN A 68 -4.36 -5.69 -1.86
CA GLN A 68 -4.90 -7.05 -1.95
C GLN A 68 -6.04 -7.25 -0.95
N LEU A 69 -5.87 -6.81 0.31
CA LEU A 69 -6.91 -6.90 1.34
C LEU A 69 -8.15 -6.03 1.03
N ARG A 70 -7.96 -4.89 0.39
CA ARG A 70 -9.05 -3.99 -0.03
C ARG A 70 -9.76 -4.44 -1.31
N SER A 71 -9.20 -5.39 -2.06
CA SER A 71 -9.86 -5.89 -3.26
C SER A 71 -11.14 -6.64 -2.88
N PRO A 72 -12.28 -6.38 -3.56
CA PRO A 72 -13.52 -7.04 -3.23
C PRO A 72 -13.37 -8.55 -3.43
N LYS A 73 -13.80 -9.33 -2.43
CA LYS A 73 -13.71 -10.80 -2.43
C LYS A 73 -14.45 -11.47 -3.61
N LEU A 74 -15.31 -10.71 -4.28
CA LEU A 74 -16.13 -11.16 -5.39
C LEU A 74 -16.02 -10.20 -6.57
N SER A 75 -16.02 -10.75 -7.79
CA SER A 75 -16.20 -9.92 -8.98
C SER A 75 -17.61 -9.31 -9.02
N MET A 76 -17.76 -8.19 -9.71
CA MET A 76 -19.07 -7.53 -9.86
C MET A 76 -20.14 -8.45 -10.46
N ALA A 77 -19.77 -9.36 -11.37
CA ALA A 77 -20.69 -10.35 -11.92
C ALA A 77 -21.18 -11.33 -10.86
N LYS A 78 -20.31 -11.81 -9.95
CA LYS A 78 -20.70 -12.67 -8.84
C LYS A 78 -21.57 -11.92 -7.82
N CYS A 79 -21.22 -10.66 -7.53
CA CYS A 79 -22.02 -9.82 -6.63
C CYS A 79 -23.44 -9.59 -7.17
N ARG A 80 -23.58 -9.29 -8.48
CA ARG A 80 -24.88 -9.21 -9.16
C ARG A 80 -25.70 -10.49 -8.99
N ARG A 81 -25.09 -11.66 -9.22
CA ARG A 81 -25.77 -12.95 -9.08
C ARG A 81 -26.24 -13.22 -7.65
N ASN A 82 -25.44 -12.85 -6.64
CA ASN A 82 -25.83 -12.99 -5.24
C ASN A 82 -27.06 -12.14 -4.91
N VAL A 83 -27.10 -10.91 -5.44
CA VAL A 83 -28.25 -10.01 -5.27
C VAL A 83 -29.50 -10.60 -5.93
N GLU A 84 -29.40 -11.11 -7.16
CA GLU A 84 -30.51 -11.79 -7.85
C GLU A 84 -31.03 -12.98 -7.05
N ASN A 85 -30.14 -13.86 -6.57
CA ASN A 85 -30.50 -15.04 -5.78
C ASN A 85 -31.22 -14.66 -4.48
N PHE A 86 -30.77 -13.60 -3.81
CA PHE A 86 -31.42 -13.08 -2.61
C PHE A 86 -32.85 -12.59 -2.90
N LEU A 87 -33.03 -11.81 -3.97
CA LEU A 87 -34.35 -11.28 -4.35
C LEU A 87 -35.31 -12.39 -4.77
N ASP A 88 -34.82 -13.38 -5.51
CA ASP A 88 -35.59 -14.56 -5.89
C ASP A 88 -36.02 -15.37 -4.67
N ALA A 89 -35.13 -15.54 -3.68
CA ALA A 89 -35.47 -16.20 -2.43
C ALA A 89 -36.54 -15.43 -1.65
N CYS A 90 -36.41 -14.10 -1.52
CA CYS A 90 -37.42 -13.25 -0.88
C CYS A 90 -38.78 -13.39 -1.57
N LYS A 91 -38.80 -13.39 -2.91
CA LYS A 91 -40.02 -13.60 -3.70
C LYS A 91 -40.65 -14.96 -3.43
N LYS A 92 -39.85 -16.02 -3.41
CA LYS A 92 -40.32 -17.39 -3.12
C LYS A 92 -40.88 -17.54 -1.71
N LEU A 93 -40.31 -16.82 -0.75
CA LEU A 93 -40.80 -16.80 0.63
C LEU A 93 -42.13 -16.02 0.77
N GLY A 94 -42.50 -15.24 -0.24
CA GLY A 94 -43.78 -14.53 -0.31
C GLY A 94 -43.69 -13.04 -0.06
N VAL A 95 -42.49 -12.44 -0.14
CA VAL A 95 -42.36 -10.98 -0.12
C VAL A 95 -43.02 -10.42 -1.37
N ALA A 96 -44.00 -9.53 -1.17
CA ALA A 96 -44.75 -8.91 -2.26
C ALA A 96 -43.84 -8.00 -3.11
N GLN A 97 -44.11 -7.97 -4.43
CA GLN A 97 -43.22 -7.34 -5.42
C GLN A 97 -43.01 -5.85 -5.16
N GLU A 98 -44.02 -5.16 -4.65
CA GLU A 98 -43.97 -3.74 -4.28
C GLU A 98 -43.05 -3.46 -3.09
N ARG A 99 -42.80 -4.46 -2.23
CA ARG A 99 -41.87 -4.38 -1.10
C ARG A 99 -40.48 -4.91 -1.42
N LEU A 100 -40.30 -5.62 -2.53
CA LEU A 100 -38.97 -6.02 -3.02
C LEU A 100 -38.18 -4.81 -3.51
N CYS A 101 -36.89 -4.79 -3.15
CA CYS A 101 -35.92 -3.87 -3.72
C CYS A 101 -35.43 -4.41 -5.08
N LEU A 102 -34.79 -3.54 -5.87
CA LEU A 102 -34.24 -3.85 -7.18
C LEU A 102 -32.73 -4.03 -7.05
N PRO A 103 -32.06 -4.76 -7.96
CA PRO A 103 -30.64 -5.01 -7.85
C PRO A 103 -29.78 -3.74 -7.71
N HIS A 104 -30.15 -2.66 -8.41
CA HIS A 104 -29.44 -1.37 -8.32
C HIS A 104 -29.54 -0.71 -6.94
N HIS A 105 -30.62 -0.95 -6.17
CA HIS A 105 -30.75 -0.44 -4.80
C HIS A 105 -29.64 -0.97 -3.88
N ILE A 106 -29.13 -2.18 -4.15
CA ILE A 106 -28.06 -2.83 -3.39
C ILE A 106 -26.70 -2.54 -4.03
N LEU A 107 -26.57 -2.69 -5.35
CA LEU A 107 -25.30 -2.60 -6.06
C LEU A 107 -24.75 -1.17 -6.20
N GLU A 108 -25.63 -0.17 -6.17
CA GLU A 108 -25.24 1.24 -6.27
C GLU A 108 -25.25 1.96 -4.92
N GLU A 109 -25.51 1.21 -3.83
CA GLU A 109 -25.50 1.68 -2.43
C GLU A 109 -26.46 2.86 -2.13
N ARG A 110 -27.42 3.14 -3.02
CA ARG A 110 -28.36 4.27 -2.92
C ARG A 110 -29.75 3.89 -2.43
N GLY A 111 -30.05 2.61 -2.25
CA GLY A 111 -31.39 2.12 -1.98
C GLY A 111 -31.62 1.57 -0.57
N LEU A 112 -30.84 1.98 0.43
CA LEU A 112 -30.88 1.42 1.80
C LEU A 112 -32.29 1.37 2.40
N VAL A 113 -33.09 2.42 2.21
CA VAL A 113 -34.49 2.45 2.71
C VAL A 113 -35.32 1.34 2.08
N LYS A 114 -35.24 1.16 0.76
CA LYS A 114 -35.98 0.11 0.04
C LYS A 114 -35.50 -1.29 0.42
N VAL A 115 -34.19 -1.45 0.62
CA VAL A 115 -33.60 -2.71 1.12
C VAL A 115 -34.11 -3.02 2.52
N GLY A 116 -34.15 -2.03 3.41
CA GLY A 116 -34.72 -2.18 4.75
C GLY A 116 -36.18 -2.62 4.73
N LEU A 117 -37.00 -2.04 3.84
CA LEU A 117 -38.40 -2.47 3.66
C LEU A 117 -38.53 -3.92 3.20
N THR A 118 -37.63 -4.39 2.33
CA THR A 118 -37.59 -5.80 1.89
C THR A 118 -37.22 -6.73 3.03
N VAL A 119 -36.19 -6.38 3.82
CA VAL A 119 -35.78 -7.17 4.99
C VAL A 119 -36.88 -7.20 6.04
N GLN A 120 -37.55 -6.07 6.28
CA GLN A 120 -38.68 -6.01 7.19
C GLN A 120 -39.83 -6.92 6.71
N ALA A 121 -40.19 -6.84 5.43
CA ALA A 121 -41.21 -7.71 4.84
C ALA A 121 -40.83 -9.19 4.98
N LEU A 122 -39.55 -9.52 4.85
CA LEU A 122 -39.03 -10.86 5.02
C LEU A 122 -39.18 -11.36 6.47
N LEU A 123 -38.91 -10.51 7.46
CA LEU A 123 -39.06 -10.82 8.88
C LEU A 123 -40.52 -10.96 9.33
N GLU A 124 -41.45 -10.30 8.63
CA GLU A 124 -42.90 -10.39 8.88
C GLU A 124 -43.52 -11.72 8.37
N ILE A 125 -42.79 -12.50 7.55
CA ILE A 125 -43.28 -13.78 7.04
C ILE A 125 -43.20 -14.85 8.15
N PRO A 126 -44.31 -15.53 8.50
CA PRO A 126 -44.30 -16.58 9.51
C PRO A 126 -43.43 -17.77 9.07
N SER A 127 -42.58 -18.26 9.99
CA SER A 127 -41.60 -19.35 9.78
C SER A 127 -42.19 -20.67 9.25
N SER A 128 -43.52 -20.83 9.22
CA SER A 128 -44.21 -22.02 8.70
C SER A 128 -44.05 -22.20 7.19
N LYS A 129 -43.76 -21.13 6.43
CA LYS A 129 -43.43 -21.24 4.99
C LYS A 129 -41.95 -21.49 4.70
N ALA A 130 -41.06 -21.20 5.64
CA ALA A 130 -39.61 -21.39 5.48
C ALA A 130 -39.21 -22.87 5.53
N SER A 131 -39.92 -23.70 6.32
CA SER A 131 -39.65 -25.15 6.45
C SER A 131 -39.96 -25.97 5.20
N GLN A 132 -40.70 -25.43 4.23
CA GLN A 132 -41.02 -26.13 2.97
C GLN A 132 -39.86 -26.06 1.94
N LEU A 133 -38.88 -25.16 2.13
CA LEU A 133 -37.72 -25.02 1.24
C LEU A 133 -36.53 -25.89 1.65
N SER A 134 -36.51 -26.42 2.87
CA SER A 134 -35.47 -27.33 3.36
C SER A 134 -35.72 -28.81 3.02
N CYS A 135 -36.83 -29.12 2.35
CA CYS A 135 -37.23 -30.48 1.96
C CYS A 135 -37.14 -30.76 0.45
N LEU A 136 -36.42 -29.93 -0.31
CA LEU A 136 -36.11 -30.15 -1.74
C LEU A 136 -34.61 -30.20 -1.98
#